data_AF-A0ABD2XZ24-F1
#
_entry.id   AF-A0ABD2XZ24-F1
#
_cell.length_a   1.000
_cell.length_b   1.000
_cell.length_c   1.000
_cell.angle_alpha   90.00
_cell.angle_beta   90.00
_cell.angle_gamma   90.00
#
_symmetry.space_group_name_H-M   'P 1'
#
loop_
_entity.id
_entity.type
_entity.pdbx_description
1 polymer ?
#
loop_
_entity_poly.entity_id
_entity_poly.type
_entity_poly.pdbx_seq_one_letter_code
_entity_poly.pdbx_strand_id
1 'polypeptide(L)'
;MDGFVMKQDLLSFHIASKIPVSASLRQELLEIDGISYRLRREIELVEIFDHIQCKTCKNLIARRSDMLVMSSDGPLGAYVNPHSHVHEVITLHKANGLAVIGNPVKEPGWFPGYAWSIAECATCESQMGWLFTATEEIGA
;
A
#
# COMPACT_ATOMS: atom_id res chain seq x y z
N MET A 1 -16.66 -10.06 -5.78
CA MET A 1 -17.29 -9.77 -4.46
C MET A 1 -18.36 -10.80 -4.09
N ASP A 2 -19.12 -11.34 -5.05
CA ASP A 2 -20.27 -12.23 -4.78
C ASP A 2 -19.97 -13.54 -4.03
N GLY A 3 -18.72 -14.01 -4.04
CA GLY A 3 -18.30 -15.20 -3.28
C GLY A 3 -18.01 -14.97 -1.79
N PHE A 4 -17.74 -13.73 -1.37
CA PHE A 4 -17.35 -13.41 0.02
C PHE A 4 -18.52 -13.11 0.94
N VAL A 5 -19.66 -12.65 0.38
CA VAL A 5 -20.87 -12.36 1.17
C VAL A 5 -21.37 -13.61 1.90
N MET A 6 -21.08 -14.80 1.36
CA MET A 6 -21.50 -16.09 1.91
C MET A 6 -20.49 -16.70 2.91
N LYS A 7 -19.30 -16.11 3.08
CA LYS A 7 -18.22 -16.58 3.96
C LYS A 7 -17.63 -15.42 4.74
N GLN A 8 -18.35 -15.03 5.80
CA GLN A 8 -18.07 -13.85 6.61
C GLN A 8 -16.69 -13.91 7.30
N ASP A 9 -16.21 -15.12 7.61
CA ASP A 9 -14.87 -15.38 8.13
C ASP A 9 -13.78 -14.95 7.15
N LEU A 10 -13.85 -15.46 5.91
CA LEU A 10 -12.91 -15.11 4.84
C LEU A 10 -12.99 -13.65 4.47
N LEU A 11 -14.20 -13.06 4.49
CA LEU A 11 -14.38 -11.63 4.24
C LEU A 11 -13.63 -10.79 5.29
N SER A 12 -13.76 -11.11 6.58
CA SER A 12 -13.06 -10.35 7.64
C SER A 12 -11.53 -10.38 7.46
N PHE A 13 -10.95 -11.56 7.22
CA PHE A 13 -9.51 -11.65 6.94
C PHE A 13 -9.10 -10.96 5.64
N HIS A 14 -9.95 -11.01 4.61
CA HIS A 14 -9.70 -10.30 3.37
C HIS A 14 -9.66 -8.78 3.62
N ILE A 15 -10.62 -8.21 4.34
CA ILE A 15 -10.61 -6.79 4.70
C ILE A 15 -9.37 -6.46 5.53
N ALA A 16 -9.08 -7.23 6.58
CA ALA A 16 -7.88 -7.03 7.41
C ALA A 16 -6.58 -7.04 6.59
N SER A 17 -6.49 -7.87 5.55
CA SER A 17 -5.33 -7.93 4.66
C SER A 17 -5.13 -6.68 3.79
N LYS A 18 -6.16 -5.83 3.68
CA LYS A 18 -6.14 -4.60 2.86
C LYS A 18 -5.97 -3.32 3.68
N ILE A 19 -5.92 -3.41 5.01
CA ILE A 19 -5.73 -2.22 5.86
C ILE A 19 -4.22 -1.98 6.05
N PRO A 20 -3.74 -0.75 5.77
CA PRO A 20 -2.33 -0.39 5.95
C PRO A 20 -2.01 -0.16 7.43
N VAL A 21 -1.68 -1.23 8.14
CA VAL A 21 -1.32 -1.19 9.56
C VAL A 21 0.11 -1.64 9.81
N SER A 22 0.62 -1.32 11.00
CA SER A 22 1.89 -1.87 11.46
C SER A 22 1.83 -3.39 11.63
N ALA A 23 2.98 -4.06 11.60
CA ALA A 23 3.05 -5.51 11.77
C ALA A 23 2.44 -5.99 13.10
N SER A 24 2.55 -5.21 14.18
CA SER A 24 1.95 -5.55 15.48
C SER A 24 0.43 -5.48 15.46
N LEU A 25 -0.15 -4.45 14.82
CA LEU A 25 -1.61 -4.35 14.64
C LEU A 25 -2.13 -5.42 13.68
N ARG A 26 -1.32 -5.80 12.68
CA ARG A 26 -1.67 -6.92 11.79
C ARG A 26 -1.74 -8.23 12.55
N GLN A 27 -0.77 -8.49 13.43
CA GLN A 27 -0.79 -9.66 14.31
C GLN A 27 -2.01 -9.65 15.24
N GLU A 28 -2.34 -8.50 15.82
CA GLU A 28 -3.56 -8.32 16.63
C GLU A 28 -4.83 -8.72 15.85
N LEU A 29 -5.01 -8.22 14.62
CA LEU A 29 -6.17 -8.58 13.77
C LEU A 29 -6.25 -10.08 13.44
N LEU A 30 -5.10 -10.75 13.30
CA LEU A 30 -5.03 -12.18 13.06
C LEU A 30 -5.41 -13.01 14.30
N GLU A 31 -5.09 -12.52 15.49
CA GLU A 31 -5.35 -13.18 16.77
C GLU A 31 -6.78 -13.00 17.29
N ILE A 32 -7.53 -12.01 16.79
CA ILE A 32 -8.92 -11.79 17.20
C ILE A 32 -9.77 -13.02 16.84
N ASP A 33 -10.30 -13.66 17.89
CA ASP A 33 -11.31 -14.69 17.78
C ASP A 33 -12.71 -14.05 17.69
N GLY A 34 -13.46 -14.41 16.65
CA GLY A 34 -14.78 -13.87 16.35
C GLY A 34 -14.82 -12.81 15.25
N ILE A 35 -15.60 -13.10 14.21
CA ILE A 35 -15.76 -12.28 13.00
C ILE A 35 -16.20 -10.85 13.34
N SER A 36 -17.22 -10.70 14.18
CA SER A 36 -17.78 -9.39 14.55
C SER A 36 -16.77 -8.51 15.31
N TYR A 37 -15.88 -9.11 16.11
CA TYR A 37 -14.83 -8.37 16.81
C TYR A 37 -13.74 -7.91 15.84
N ARG A 38 -13.34 -8.77 14.89
CA ARG A 38 -12.38 -8.42 13.84
C ARG A 38 -12.90 -7.26 12.99
N LEU A 39 -14.13 -7.37 12.48
CA LEU A 39 -14.77 -6.34 11.66
C LEU A 39 -14.91 -5.00 12.41
N ARG A 40 -15.28 -5.01 13.70
CA ARG A 40 -15.33 -3.77 14.50
C ARG A 40 -13.95 -3.13 14.62
N ARG A 41 -12.92 -3.95 14.89
CA ARG A 41 -11.55 -3.46 15.01
C ARG A 41 -11.03 -2.89 13.68
N GLU A 42 -11.36 -3.55 12.57
CA GLU A 42 -11.07 -3.07 11.22
C GLU A 42 -11.72 -1.70 10.95
N ILE A 43 -12.99 -1.51 11.32
CA ILE A 43 -13.68 -0.22 11.19
C ILE A 43 -12.97 0.86 12.00
N GLU A 44 -12.68 0.61 13.28
CA GLU A 44 -11.95 1.56 14.14
C GLU A 44 -10.62 1.98 13.51
N LEU A 45 -9.84 1.01 13.00
CA LEU A 45 -8.55 1.26 12.36
C LEU A 45 -8.68 2.12 11.11
N VAL A 46 -9.70 1.87 10.29
CA VAL A 46 -9.97 2.66 9.07
C VAL A 46 -10.44 4.08 9.41
N GLU A 47 -11.19 4.26 10.50
CA GLU A 47 -11.67 5.57 10.95
C GLU A 47 -10.53 6.45 11.49
N ILE A 48 -9.55 5.87 12.18
CA ILE A 48 -8.41 6.63 12.75
C ILE A 48 -7.24 6.79 11.77
N PHE A 49 -7.19 5.99 10.71
CA PHE A 49 -6.12 6.04 9.73
C PHE A 49 -6.35 7.20 8.73
N ASP A 50 -5.65 8.31 8.95
CA ASP A 50 -5.69 9.46 8.03
C ASP A 50 -4.32 9.83 7.45
N HIS A 51 -3.24 9.62 8.20
CA HIS A 51 -1.90 10.08 7.82
C HIS A 51 -0.94 8.91 7.54
N ILE A 52 -0.22 9.00 6.43
CA ILE A 52 0.89 8.12 6.07
C ILE A 52 2.18 8.91 6.30
N GLN A 53 3.05 8.40 7.17
CA GLN A 53 4.25 9.10 7.60
C GLN A 53 5.49 8.23 7.44
N CYS A 54 6.65 8.87 7.30
CA CYS A 54 7.93 8.17 7.38
C CYS A 54 8.07 7.48 8.74
N LYS A 55 8.38 6.18 8.74
CA LYS A 55 8.54 5.41 9.99
C LYS A 55 9.66 5.97 10.88
N THR A 56 10.74 6.45 10.25
CA THR A 56 11.97 6.94 10.89
C THR A 56 11.81 8.34 11.48
N CYS A 57 11.42 9.34 10.67
CA CYS A 57 11.39 10.74 11.10
C CYS A 57 9.98 11.33 11.30
N LYS A 58 8.93 10.55 11.05
CA LYS A 58 7.52 10.98 11.14
C LYS A 58 7.10 12.08 10.17
N ASN A 59 7.93 12.44 9.20
CA ASN A 59 7.54 13.39 8.15
C ASN A 59 6.28 12.90 7.42
N LEU A 60 5.33 13.81 7.19
CA LEU A 60 4.07 13.49 6.53
C LEU A 60 4.31 13.25 5.04
N ILE A 61 3.94 12.07 4.54
CA ILE A 61 4.11 11.69 3.15
C ILE A 61 2.80 11.87 2.38
N ALA A 62 1.70 11.33 2.90
CA ALA A 62 0.41 11.36 2.22
C ALA A 62 -0.75 11.25 3.22
N ARG A 63 -1.97 11.45 2.74
CA ARG A 63 -3.20 11.16 3.47
C ARG A 63 -3.86 9.89 2.94
N ARG A 64 -4.77 9.30 3.73
CA ARG A 64 -5.63 8.20 3.27
C ARG A 64 -6.41 8.58 2.01
N SER A 65 -6.86 9.83 1.91
CA SER A 65 -7.52 10.37 0.71
C SER A 65 -6.65 10.33 -0.55
N ASP A 66 -5.33 10.17 -0.41
CA ASP A 66 -4.41 10.09 -1.53
C ASP A 66 -4.23 8.67 -2.09
N MET A 67 -4.80 7.64 -1.43
CA MET A 67 -4.77 6.25 -1.89
C MET A 67 -5.47 6.09 -3.24
N LEU A 68 -4.83 5.36 -4.14
CA LEU A 68 -5.30 5.07 -5.49
C LEU A 68 -5.44 3.56 -5.65
N VAL A 69 -6.46 3.09 -6.36
CA VAL A 69 -6.62 1.65 -6.63
C VAL A 69 -6.01 1.34 -8.00
N MET A 70 -4.85 0.69 -8.00
CA MET A 70 -4.14 0.26 -9.22
C MET A 70 -4.27 -1.24 -9.51
N SER A 71 -5.00 -1.99 -8.67
CA SER A 71 -5.21 -3.43 -8.82
C SER A 71 -6.63 -3.83 -8.42
N SER A 72 -7.11 -4.98 -8.88
CA SER A 72 -8.39 -5.56 -8.43
C SER A 72 -8.42 -5.87 -6.93
N ASP A 73 -7.25 -5.90 -6.30
CA ASP A 73 -7.01 -6.22 -4.90
C ASP A 73 -7.07 -4.99 -3.99
N GLY A 74 -7.29 -3.79 -4.55
CA GLY A 74 -7.33 -2.54 -3.80
C GLY A 74 -6.04 -1.73 -3.88
N PRO A 75 -5.88 -0.71 -3.02
CA PRO A 75 -4.73 0.19 -3.04
C PRO A 75 -3.47 -0.41 -2.40
N LEU A 76 -3.61 -1.52 -1.67
CA LEU A 76 -2.54 -2.27 -0.99
C LEU A 76 -2.32 -3.61 -1.70
N GLY A 77 -1.08 -3.89 -2.08
CA GLY A 77 -0.70 -5.15 -2.73
C GLY A 77 0.67 -5.65 -2.30
N ALA A 78 0.90 -6.96 -2.39
CA ALA A 78 2.20 -7.58 -2.14
C ALA A 78 2.88 -7.87 -3.48
N TYR A 79 4.09 -7.35 -3.66
CA TYR A 79 4.83 -7.46 -4.91
C TYR A 79 6.25 -7.94 -4.66
N VAL A 80 6.79 -8.72 -5.60
CA VAL A 80 8.15 -9.25 -5.51
C VAL A 80 9.06 -8.40 -6.40
N ASN A 81 10.18 -7.92 -5.86
CA ASN A 81 11.19 -7.22 -6.66
C ASN A 81 12.10 -8.24 -7.39
N PRO A 82 12.91 -7.82 -8.39
CA PRO A 82 13.82 -8.72 -9.11
C PRO A 82 14.82 -9.49 -8.23
N HIS A 83 15.07 -9.00 -7.01
CA HIS A 83 15.93 -9.64 -6.02
C HIS A 83 15.14 -10.57 -5.07
N SER A 84 13.93 -10.99 -5.44
CA SER A 84 13.08 -11.91 -4.69
C SER A 84 12.63 -11.41 -3.30
N HIS A 85 12.65 -10.10 -3.05
CA HIS A 85 12.11 -9.52 -1.83
C HIS A 85 10.65 -9.12 -2.03
N VAL A 86 9.81 -9.51 -1.07
CA VAL A 86 8.39 -9.13 -1.02
C VAL A 86 8.25 -7.76 -0.39
N HIS A 87 7.53 -6.87 -1.06
CA HIS A 87 7.16 -5.55 -0.57
C HIS A 87 5.64 -5.44 -0.51
N GLU A 88 5.13 -5.03 0.65
CA GLU A 88 3.75 -4.57 0.78
C GLU A 88 3.70 -3.10 0.38
N VAL A 89 2.97 -2.79 -0.71
CA VAL A 89 3.01 -1.50 -1.40
C VAL A 89 1.63 -0.87 -1.35
N ILE A 90 1.58 0.37 -0.88
CA ILE A 90 0.41 1.24 -1.00
C ILE A 90 0.59 2.10 -2.24
N THR A 91 -0.43 2.12 -3.09
CA THR A 91 -0.47 3.02 -4.25
C THR A 91 -1.17 4.33 -3.90
N LEU A 92 -0.51 5.43 -4.23
CA LEU A 92 -0.92 6.80 -3.93
C LEU A 92 -0.91 7.62 -5.22
N HIS A 93 -1.92 8.45 -5.44
CA HIS A 93 -1.89 9.41 -6.55
C HIS A 93 -1.08 10.67 -6.21
N LYS A 94 -0.85 10.93 -4.90
CA LYS A 94 -0.06 12.05 -4.40
C LYS A 94 0.75 11.65 -3.18
N ALA A 95 2.02 12.04 -3.17
CA ALA A 95 2.92 11.92 -2.02
C ALA A 95 3.85 13.14 -1.98
N ASN A 96 4.17 13.63 -0.78
CA ASN A 96 5.00 14.80 -0.53
C ASN A 96 6.20 14.41 0.35
N GLY A 97 7.19 15.30 0.45
CA GLY A 97 8.34 15.07 1.34
C GLY A 97 9.22 13.89 0.91
N LEU A 98 9.20 13.57 -0.38
CA LEU A 98 10.01 12.52 -1.01
C LEU A 98 11.01 13.14 -1.99
N ALA A 99 12.23 12.61 -2.02
CA ALA A 99 13.22 12.85 -3.05
C ALA A 99 13.24 11.65 -4.02
N VAL A 100 13.19 11.91 -5.32
CA VAL A 100 13.24 10.88 -6.35
C VAL A 100 14.69 10.72 -6.82
N ILE A 101 15.20 9.50 -6.72
CA ILE A 101 16.60 9.17 -6.97
C ILE A 101 16.74 8.39 -8.27
N GLY A 102 17.64 8.85 -9.13
CA GLY A 102 17.99 8.20 -10.39
C GLY A 102 16.96 8.37 -11.52
N ASN A 103 17.29 7.78 -12.67
CA ASN A 103 16.43 7.80 -13.84
C ASN A 103 15.35 6.71 -13.75
N PRO A 104 14.16 6.94 -14.34
CA PRO A 104 13.12 5.91 -14.40
C PRO A 104 13.59 4.65 -15.13
N VAL A 105 13.36 3.49 -14.52
CA VAL A 105 13.72 2.18 -15.05
C VAL A 105 12.50 1.55 -15.73
N LYS A 106 12.67 1.18 -17.01
CA LYS A 106 11.70 0.39 -17.80
C LYS A 106 12.08 -1.09 -17.74
N GLU A 107 11.75 -1.74 -16.64
CA GLU A 107 11.82 -3.19 -16.49
C GLU A 107 10.40 -3.75 -16.35
N PRO A 108 10.15 -5.06 -16.56
CA PRO A 108 8.86 -5.67 -16.22
C PRO A 108 8.55 -5.41 -14.74
N GLY A 109 7.77 -4.35 -14.50
CA GLY A 109 7.42 -3.84 -13.20
C GLY A 109 6.04 -4.31 -12.76
N TRP A 110 5.67 -3.92 -11.55
CA TRP A 110 4.38 -4.28 -10.94
C TRP A 110 3.16 -3.67 -11.64
N PHE A 111 3.37 -2.57 -12.36
CA PHE A 111 2.34 -1.83 -13.10
C PHE A 111 2.76 -1.69 -14.57
N PRO A 112 2.26 -2.55 -15.46
CA PRO A 112 2.54 -2.46 -16.90
C PRO A 112 2.20 -1.06 -17.45
N GLY A 113 3.04 -0.54 -18.35
CA GLY A 113 2.92 0.81 -18.90
C GLY A 113 3.52 1.92 -18.03
N TYR A 114 4.22 1.58 -16.94
CA TYR A 114 4.91 2.53 -16.08
C TYR A 114 6.40 2.19 -15.93
N ALA A 115 7.24 3.22 -15.90
CA ALA A 115 8.62 3.15 -15.44
C ALA A 115 8.70 3.58 -13.96
N TRP A 116 9.68 3.08 -13.21
CA TRP A 116 9.81 3.39 -11.79
C TRP A 116 11.17 4.01 -11.42
N SER A 117 11.17 4.94 -10.47
CA SER A 117 12.37 5.49 -9.83
C SER A 117 12.29 5.29 -8.31
N ILE A 118 13.43 5.17 -7.63
CA ILE A 118 13.47 5.06 -6.17
C ILE A 118 12.99 6.37 -5.54
N ALA A 119 12.20 6.28 -4.49
CA ALA A 119 11.75 7.42 -3.69
C ALA A 119 12.22 7.28 -2.24
N GLU A 120 12.94 8.28 -1.75
CA GLU A 120 13.48 8.35 -0.39
C GLU A 120 12.80 9.49 0.38
N CYS A 121 12.77 9.40 1.70
CA CYS A 121 12.29 10.49 2.53
C CYS A 121 13.25 11.69 2.42
N ALA A 122 12.76 12.85 1.98
CA ALA A 122 13.58 14.04 1.80
C ALA A 122 14.18 14.60 3.12
N THR A 123 13.73 14.10 4.28
CA THR A 123 14.19 14.55 5.61
C THR A 123 15.25 13.63 6.22
N CYS A 124 15.15 12.32 5.99
CA CYS A 124 16.01 11.34 6.68
C CYS A 124 16.60 10.27 5.75
N GLU A 125 16.39 10.42 4.44
CA GLU A 125 17.00 9.60 3.38
C GLU A 125 16.62 8.11 3.44
N SER A 126 15.68 7.72 4.31
CA SER A 126 15.18 6.36 4.33
C SER A 126 14.42 6.04 3.03
N GLN A 127 14.71 4.90 2.41
CA GLN A 127 13.95 4.41 1.26
C GLN A 127 12.46 4.22 1.65
N MET A 128 11.57 4.91 0.92
CA MET A 128 10.13 4.92 1.19
C MET A 128 9.32 4.14 0.15
N GLY A 129 9.83 3.99 -1.08
CA GLY A 129 9.15 3.27 -2.14
C GLY A 129 9.63 3.70 -3.53
N TRP A 130 8.69 3.83 -4.47
CA TRP A 130 8.97 4.14 -5.87
C TRP A 130 7.96 5.13 -6.45
N LEU A 131 8.45 6.03 -7.31
CA LEU A 131 7.60 6.85 -8.17
C LEU A 131 7.37 6.11 -9.50
N PHE A 132 6.12 5.81 -9.82
CA PHE A 132 5.73 5.24 -11.11
C PHE A 132 5.30 6.35 -12.08
N THR A 133 5.93 6.42 -13.24
CA THR A 133 5.63 7.40 -14.30
C THR A 133 5.16 6.67 -15.55
N ALA A 134 4.04 7.10 -16.12
CA ALA A 134 3.50 6.50 -17.33
C ALA A 134 4.53 6.59 -18.47
N THR A 135 4.71 5.48 -19.18
CA THR A 135 5.48 5.43 -20.42
C THR A 135 4.50 5.60 -21.58
N GLU A 136 4.84 6.40 -22.60
CA GLU A 136 3.95 6.77 -23.73
C GLU A 136 3.46 5.60 -24.63
N GLU A 137 3.48 4.36 -24.18
CA GLU A 137 2.83 3.25 -24.90
C GLU A 137 1.33 3.18 -24.57
N ILE A 138 0.62 4.24 -24.91
CA ILE A 138 -0.80 4.14 -25.28
C ILE A 138 -0.82 4.44 -26.78
N GLY A 139 -0.92 3.38 -27.58
CA GLY A 139 -1.03 3.48 -29.01
C GLY A 139 -2.15 4.44 -29.43
N ALA A 140 -1.82 5.31 -30.38
CA ALA A 140 -2.75 5.89 -31.32
C ALA A 140 -3.44 4.80 -32.15
#